data_AF-A0A1J8QT35-F1
#
_entry.id   AF-A0A1J8QT35-F1
#
_cell.length_a   1.000
_cell.length_b   1.000
_cell.length_c   1.000
_cell.angle_alpha   90.00
_cell.angle_beta   90.00
_cell.angle_gamma   90.00
#
_symmetry.space_group_name_H-M   'P 1'
#
loop_
_entity.id
_entity.type
_entity.pdbx_description
1 polymer ?
#
loop_
_entity_poly.entity_id
_entity_poly.type
_entity_poly.pdbx_seq_one_letter_code
_entity_poly.pdbx_strand_id
1 'polypeptide(L)'
;MNDPYHINCLPAELLLSIFRLTETRGRPHGLPGLVIASHVCRRWRYLTLQTHSLWTVMSISNKEKDYAHHACVWLERSGALPVDITVYWDSALVERRAEATLFPIDDAAPWADETSQYVRRSYMEYERFRELERQSLMRELDRHKHRWRSFKWSVTSVVSEENADADVLSFVFNLYGDGPSIAVFQAVVAILHISPPKEVLLSYKAKNKSVIALVCLVILAGST
;
A
#
# COMPACT_ATOMS: atom_id res chain seq x y z
N MET A 1 14.78 -6.02 -44.46
CA MET A 1 13.87 -4.91 -44.79
C MET A 1 13.33 -4.37 -43.48
N ASN A 2 13.61 -3.11 -43.14
CA ASN A 2 13.00 -2.46 -41.98
C ASN A 2 11.58 -2.08 -42.37
N ASP A 3 10.60 -2.61 -41.64
CA ASP A 3 9.21 -2.19 -41.75
C ASP A 3 9.11 -0.71 -41.33
N PRO A 4 8.72 0.22 -42.23
CA PRO A 4 8.61 1.64 -41.90
C PRO A 4 7.53 1.91 -40.84
N TYR A 5 6.65 0.94 -40.57
CA TYR A 5 5.60 1.02 -39.56
C TYR A 5 5.99 0.40 -38.21
N HIS A 6 7.26 0.00 -38.04
CA HIS A 6 7.72 -0.57 -36.78
C HIS A 6 7.69 0.49 -35.66
N ILE A 7 7.11 0.16 -34.50
CA ILE A 7 6.96 1.09 -33.35
C ILE A 7 8.30 1.71 -32.89
N ASN A 8 9.40 0.96 -33.04
CA ASN A 8 10.77 1.43 -32.78
C ASN A 8 11.31 2.44 -33.81
N CYS A 9 10.54 2.84 -34.82
CA CYS A 9 10.88 3.92 -35.75
C CYS A 9 10.19 5.25 -35.37
N LEU A 10 9.26 5.24 -34.40
CA LEU A 10 8.63 6.46 -33.91
C LEU A 10 9.67 7.40 -33.27
N PRO A 11 9.50 8.73 -33.37
CA PRO A 11 10.26 9.71 -32.58
C PRO A 11 10.17 9.43 -31.07
N ALA A 12 11.19 9.87 -30.33
CA ALA A 12 11.27 9.60 -28.90
C ALA A 12 10.09 10.20 -28.13
N GLU A 13 9.62 11.37 -28.56
CA GLU A 13 8.51 12.13 -27.98
C GLU A 13 7.20 11.33 -28.03
N LEU A 14 6.96 10.61 -29.12
CA LEU A 14 5.77 9.78 -29.28
C LEU A 14 5.86 8.53 -28.40
N LEU A 15 7.02 7.89 -28.32
CA LEU A 15 7.24 6.76 -27.41
C LEU A 15 7.05 7.17 -25.95
N LEU A 16 7.61 8.31 -25.54
CA LEU A 16 7.45 8.84 -24.18
C LEU A 16 5.98 9.17 -23.87
N SER A 17 5.24 9.71 -24.85
CA SER A 17 3.80 9.96 -24.72
C SER A 17 3.01 8.66 -24.52
N ILE A 18 3.37 7.60 -25.25
CA ILE A 18 2.78 6.27 -25.06
C ILE A 18 3.09 5.75 -23.64
N PHE A 19 4.33 5.87 -23.17
CA PHE A 19 4.71 5.40 -21.83
C PHE A 19 3.93 6.10 -20.71
N ARG A 20 3.68 7.41 -20.81
CA ARG A 20 2.82 8.15 -19.86
C ARG A 20 1.39 7.60 -19.78
N LEU A 21 0.84 7.15 -20.91
CA LEU A 21 -0.48 6.54 -20.93
C LEU A 21 -0.52 5.17 -20.24
N THR A 22 0.62 4.48 -20.14
CA THR A 22 0.70 3.21 -19.40
C THR A 22 0.74 3.38 -17.88
N GLU A 23 1.19 4.55 -17.40
CA GLU A 23 1.25 4.90 -15.97
C GLU A 23 -0.16 5.15 -15.40
N THR A 24 -0.97 5.92 -16.12
CA THR A 24 -2.33 6.31 -15.68
C THR A 24 -3.34 5.16 -15.64
N ARG A 25 -3.05 4.02 -16.28
CA ARG A 25 -3.93 2.85 -16.35
C ARG A 25 -3.46 1.67 -15.50
N GLY A 26 -2.39 1.82 -14.73
CA GLY A 26 -1.88 0.78 -13.87
C GLY A 26 -2.94 0.36 -12.84
N ARG A 27 -3.35 -0.92 -12.87
CA ARG A 27 -4.09 -1.49 -11.74
C ARG A 27 -3.16 -1.46 -10.52
N PRO A 28 -3.67 -1.17 -9.31
CA PRO A 28 -2.86 -1.08 -8.09
C PRO A 28 -2.19 -2.41 -7.65
N HIS A 29 -2.31 -3.48 -8.45
CA HIS A 29 -1.96 -4.86 -8.07
C HIS A 29 -1.14 -5.59 -9.16
N GLY A 30 -0.55 -4.88 -10.13
CA GLY A 30 0.21 -5.48 -11.22
C GLY A 30 1.53 -4.74 -11.50
N LEU A 31 2.43 -5.40 -12.24
CA LEU A 31 3.69 -4.76 -12.67
C LEU A 31 3.37 -3.46 -13.42
N PRO A 32 3.93 -2.32 -13.00
CA PRO A 32 3.63 -1.05 -13.65
C PRO A 32 4.01 -1.09 -15.13
N GLY A 33 3.16 -0.52 -15.99
CA GLY A 33 3.36 -0.52 -17.44
C GLY A 33 4.72 0.05 -17.85
N LEU A 34 5.24 1.01 -17.08
CA LEU A 34 6.56 1.60 -17.29
C LEU A 34 7.71 0.61 -17.05
N VAL A 35 7.59 -0.26 -16.03
CA VAL A 35 8.56 -1.32 -15.77
C VAL A 35 8.55 -2.29 -16.95
N ILE A 36 7.37 -2.71 -17.42
CA ILE A 36 7.24 -3.58 -18.60
C ILE A 36 7.89 -2.92 -19.84
N ALA A 37 7.60 -1.64 -20.08
CA ALA A 37 8.17 -0.88 -21.19
C ALA A 37 9.71 -0.86 -21.14
N SER A 38 10.31 -0.72 -19.96
CA SER A 38 11.77 -0.73 -19.78
C SER A 38 12.44 -2.08 -20.11
N HIS A 39 11.67 -3.15 -20.31
CA HIS A 39 12.16 -4.48 -20.67
C HIS A 39 11.90 -4.89 -22.13
N VAL A 40 11.22 -4.06 -22.94
CA VAL A 40 10.88 -4.41 -24.33
C VAL A 40 12.11 -4.45 -25.24
N CYS A 41 12.90 -3.37 -25.29
CA CYS A 41 14.15 -3.33 -26.06
C CYS A 41 15.11 -2.28 -25.48
N ARG A 42 16.36 -2.25 -25.98
CA ARG A 42 17.40 -1.32 -25.50
C ARG A 42 16.98 0.16 -25.62
N ARG A 43 16.30 0.53 -26.72
CA ARG A 43 15.82 1.90 -26.93
C ARG A 43 14.78 2.30 -25.90
N TRP A 44 13.82 1.43 -25.60
CA TRP A 44 12.77 1.70 -24.62
C TRP A 44 13.33 1.76 -23.21
N ARG A 45 14.26 0.85 -22.86
CA ARG A 45 15.00 0.93 -21.60
C ARG A 45 15.72 2.25 -21.43
N TYR A 46 16.44 2.70 -22.46
CA TYR A 46 17.14 3.98 -22.42
C TYR A 46 16.16 5.14 -22.20
N LEU A 47 15.09 5.23 -22.99
CA LEU A 47 14.11 6.31 -22.87
C LEU A 47 13.40 6.32 -21.51
N THR A 48 12.97 5.17 -21.02
CA THR A 48 12.29 5.04 -19.72
C THR A 48 13.21 5.41 -18.56
N LEU A 49 14.45 4.94 -18.54
CA LEU A 49 15.38 5.20 -17.44
C LEU A 49 15.96 6.63 -17.46
N GLN A 50 16.11 7.25 -18.63
CA GLN A 50 16.62 8.62 -18.75
C GLN A 50 15.54 9.69 -18.55
N THR A 51 14.25 9.32 -18.58
CA THR A 51 13.14 10.27 -18.44
C THR A 51 12.57 10.22 -17.03
N HIS A 52 13.20 10.97 -16.10
CA HIS A 52 12.79 11.02 -14.69
C HIS A 52 11.32 11.38 -14.47
N SER A 53 10.73 12.21 -15.35
CA SER A 53 9.30 12.60 -15.27
C SER A 53 8.30 11.45 -15.45
N LEU A 54 8.75 10.27 -15.93
CA LEU A 54 7.90 9.07 -15.99
C LEU A 54 7.79 8.35 -14.64
N TRP A 55 8.65 8.69 -13.68
CA TRP A 55 8.72 8.04 -12.37
C TRP A 55 8.13 8.95 -11.28
N THR A 56 7.42 10.01 -11.64
CA THR A 56 6.89 10.96 -10.66
C THR A 56 5.57 10.53 -10.05
N VAL A 57 4.83 9.58 -10.63
CA VAL A 57 3.64 9.02 -9.99
C VAL A 57 3.92 7.60 -9.55
N MET A 58 3.64 7.29 -8.29
CA MET A 58 3.84 5.97 -7.72
C MET A 58 2.62 5.50 -6.95
N SER A 59 2.25 4.25 -7.19
CA SER A 59 1.27 3.52 -6.41
C SER A 59 1.98 2.41 -5.67
N ILE A 60 1.78 2.34 -4.36
CA ILE A 60 2.29 1.29 -3.50
C ILE A 60 1.11 0.47 -3.00
N SER A 61 1.20 -0.85 -3.07
CA SER A 61 0.20 -1.73 -2.47
C SER A 61 0.83 -2.79 -1.58
N ASN A 62 0.25 -3.03 -0.40
CA ASN A 62 0.66 -4.12 0.49
C ASN A 62 0.31 -5.53 -0.06
N LYS A 63 -0.27 -5.61 -1.26
CA LYS A 63 -0.47 -6.84 -2.03
C LYS A 63 0.76 -7.23 -2.84
N GLU A 64 1.59 -6.24 -3.19
CA GLU A 64 2.84 -6.47 -3.91
C GLU A 64 3.87 -7.12 -3.00
N LYS A 65 4.69 -7.99 -3.59
CA LYS A 65 5.92 -8.44 -2.93
C LYS A 65 6.94 -7.31 -3.01
N ASP A 66 7.70 -7.09 -1.95
CA ASP A 66 8.82 -6.15 -1.88
C ASP A 66 8.47 -4.69 -2.18
N TYR A 67 7.27 -4.24 -1.79
CA TYR A 67 6.78 -2.88 -2.03
C TYR A 67 7.73 -1.77 -1.53
N ALA A 68 8.49 -2.03 -0.46
CA ALA A 68 9.48 -1.10 0.07
C ALA A 68 10.65 -0.92 -0.91
N HIS A 69 11.13 -2.02 -1.51
CA HIS A 69 12.18 -1.97 -2.52
C HIS A 69 11.70 -1.28 -3.80
N HIS A 70 10.47 -1.56 -4.23
CA HIS A 70 9.86 -0.87 -5.38
C HIS A 70 9.80 0.64 -5.16
N ALA A 71 9.39 1.08 -3.96
CA ALA A 71 9.38 2.49 -3.60
C ALA A 71 10.78 3.14 -3.68
N CYS A 72 11.82 2.49 -3.16
CA CYS A 72 13.20 2.96 -3.28
C CYS A 72 13.60 3.17 -4.74
N VAL A 73 13.39 2.16 -5.59
CA VAL A 73 13.75 2.22 -7.01
C VAL A 73 12.98 3.33 -7.73
N TRP A 74 11.71 3.54 -7.39
CA TRP A 74 10.90 4.62 -7.97
C TRP A 74 11.41 6.01 -7.57
N LEU A 75 11.74 6.18 -6.30
CA LEU A 75 12.26 7.44 -5.76
C LEU A 75 13.66 7.77 -6.30
N GLU A 76 14.50 6.75 -6.52
CA GLU A 76 15.80 6.90 -7.18
C GLU A 76 15.62 7.34 -8.65
N ARG A 77 14.73 6.66 -9.40
CA ARG A 77 14.49 6.94 -10.81
C ARG A 77 13.80 8.27 -11.07
N SER A 78 13.04 8.82 -10.12
CA SER A 78 12.46 10.16 -10.23
C SER A 78 13.47 11.29 -10.01
N GLY A 79 14.69 10.99 -9.58
CA GLY A 79 15.77 11.96 -9.42
C GLY A 79 15.45 13.01 -8.35
N ALA A 80 15.43 14.29 -8.71
CA ALA A 80 15.06 15.38 -7.81
C ALA A 80 13.64 15.92 -8.04
N LEU A 81 12.87 15.31 -8.95
CA LEU A 81 11.55 15.81 -9.31
C LEU A 81 10.52 15.59 -8.19
N PRO A 82 9.48 16.45 -8.09
CA PRO A 82 8.41 16.24 -7.15
C PRO A 82 7.53 15.03 -7.51
N VAL A 83 7.15 14.25 -6.51
CA VAL A 83 6.47 12.95 -6.66
C VAL A 83 5.07 12.93 -6.07
N ASP A 84 4.17 12.19 -6.72
CA ASP A 84 2.80 11.92 -6.32
C ASP A 84 2.72 10.47 -5.85
N ILE A 85 2.47 10.28 -4.55
CA ILE A 85 2.53 8.99 -3.89
C ILE A 85 1.12 8.56 -3.45
N THR A 86 0.70 7.37 -3.85
CA THR A 86 -0.54 6.76 -3.36
C THR A 86 -0.25 5.40 -2.75
N VAL A 87 -0.54 5.23 -1.46
CA VAL A 87 -0.39 3.97 -0.74
C VAL A 87 -1.77 3.35 -0.53
N TYR A 88 -1.92 2.11 -1.01
CA TYR A 88 -3.10 1.26 -0.83
C TYR A 88 -2.80 0.16 0.18
N TRP A 89 -3.47 0.22 1.31
CA TRP A 89 -3.33 -0.75 2.38
C TRP A 89 -4.61 -1.56 2.55
N ASP A 90 -4.59 -2.82 2.16
CA ASP A 90 -5.70 -3.76 2.35
C ASP A 90 -5.45 -4.54 3.66
N SER A 91 -6.19 -4.20 4.72
CA SER A 91 -6.04 -4.87 6.02
C SER A 91 -6.63 -6.28 5.98
N ALA A 92 -7.73 -6.47 5.24
CA ALA A 92 -8.42 -7.75 5.16
C ALA A 92 -7.64 -8.82 4.39
N LEU A 93 -6.70 -8.43 3.53
CA LEU A 93 -5.79 -9.39 2.90
C LEU A 93 -4.82 -10.04 3.88
N VAL A 94 -4.45 -9.34 4.94
CA VAL A 94 -3.62 -9.89 6.00
C VAL A 94 -4.40 -10.99 6.71
N GLU A 95 -5.62 -10.69 7.12
CA GLU A 95 -6.52 -11.62 7.82
C GLU A 95 -6.85 -12.82 6.95
N ARG A 96 -7.30 -12.62 5.70
CA ARG A 96 -7.61 -13.74 4.78
C ARG A 96 -6.42 -14.63 4.49
N ARG A 97 -5.22 -14.07 4.39
CA ARG A 97 -4.00 -14.87 4.17
C ARG A 97 -3.60 -15.62 5.43
N ALA A 98 -3.75 -15.00 6.59
CA ALA A 98 -3.59 -15.66 7.88
C ALA A 98 -4.55 -16.84 7.98
N GLU A 99 -5.84 -16.60 7.75
CA GLU A 99 -6.90 -17.60 7.81
C GLU A 99 -6.67 -18.73 6.79
N ALA A 100 -6.34 -18.43 5.54
CA ALA A 100 -6.03 -19.46 4.55
C ALA A 100 -4.79 -20.30 4.91
N THR A 101 -3.86 -19.75 5.69
CA THR A 101 -2.69 -20.49 6.21
C THR A 101 -3.02 -21.23 7.52
N LEU A 102 -3.99 -20.73 8.29
CA LEU A 102 -4.43 -21.23 9.60
C LEU A 102 -5.52 -22.31 9.50
N PHE A 103 -6.35 -22.30 8.46
CA PHE A 103 -7.56 -23.13 8.34
C PHE A 103 -7.53 -24.00 7.09
N PRO A 104 -6.70 -25.05 7.11
CA PRO A 104 -7.32 -26.37 7.13
C PRO A 104 -6.72 -27.23 8.24
N ILE A 105 -6.74 -26.74 9.49
CA ILE A 105 -6.50 -27.59 10.64
C ILE A 105 -7.86 -28.20 11.01
N ASP A 106 -8.00 -29.50 10.77
CA ASP A 106 -9.13 -30.26 11.30
C ASP A 106 -9.04 -30.22 12.83
N ASP A 107 -9.95 -29.52 13.49
CA ASP A 107 -9.97 -29.38 14.95
C ASP A 107 -10.08 -30.74 15.67
N ALA A 108 -10.44 -31.80 14.95
CA ALA A 108 -10.47 -33.17 15.46
C ALA A 108 -9.10 -33.88 15.40
N ALA A 109 -8.07 -33.28 14.81
CA ALA A 109 -6.76 -33.89 14.68
C ALA A 109 -6.03 -33.94 16.04
N PRO A 110 -5.44 -35.08 16.45
CA PRO A 110 -4.71 -35.22 17.72
C PRO A 110 -3.53 -34.25 17.91
N TRP A 111 -3.07 -33.60 16.84
CA TRP A 111 -1.95 -32.65 16.82
C TRP A 111 -2.41 -31.18 16.72
N ALA A 112 -3.72 -30.92 16.81
CA ALA A 112 -4.30 -29.59 16.63
C ALA A 112 -3.75 -28.56 17.63
N ASP A 113 -3.33 -28.98 18.83
CA ASP A 113 -2.75 -28.10 19.85
C ASP A 113 -1.32 -27.63 19.50
N GLU A 114 -0.43 -28.53 19.08
CA GLU A 114 0.92 -28.21 18.64
C GLU A 114 0.91 -27.42 17.32
N THR A 115 0.06 -27.80 16.37
CA THR A 115 -0.02 -27.11 15.08
C THR A 115 -0.66 -25.73 15.21
N SER A 116 -1.67 -25.55 16.08
CA SER A 116 -2.21 -24.22 16.39
C SER A 116 -1.15 -23.29 17.01
N GLN A 117 -0.31 -23.80 17.91
CA GLN A 117 0.78 -23.01 18.48
C GLN A 117 1.84 -22.63 17.43
N TYR A 118 2.21 -23.58 16.55
CA TYR A 118 3.12 -23.32 15.45
C TYR A 118 2.58 -22.25 14.50
N VAL A 119 1.37 -22.41 13.98
CA VAL A 119 0.83 -21.44 13.01
C VAL A 119 0.59 -20.09 13.66
N ARG A 120 0.19 -20.03 14.94
CA ARG A 120 0.13 -18.76 15.67
C ARG A 120 1.51 -18.10 15.78
N ARG A 121 2.57 -18.85 16.05
CA ARG A 121 3.94 -18.33 16.10
C ARG A 121 4.37 -17.82 14.72
N SER A 122 4.15 -18.60 13.67
CA SER A 122 4.46 -18.21 12.28
C SER A 122 3.68 -16.97 11.85
N TYR A 123 2.42 -16.85 12.24
CA TYR A 123 1.61 -15.66 11.96
C TYR A 123 2.16 -14.42 12.68
N MET A 124 2.50 -14.53 13.97
CA MET A 124 3.08 -13.41 14.72
C MET A 124 4.45 -12.99 14.15
N GLU A 125 5.26 -13.94 13.69
CA GLU A 125 6.52 -13.67 12.99
C GLU A 125 6.28 -12.97 11.65
N TYR A 126 5.28 -13.43 10.88
CA TYR A 126 4.87 -12.80 9.63
C TYR A 126 4.36 -11.36 9.82
N GLU A 127 3.50 -11.13 10.81
CA GLU A 127 3.03 -9.78 11.16
C GLU A 127 4.18 -8.88 11.57
N ARG A 128 5.11 -9.40 12.38
CA ARG A 128 6.30 -8.65 12.79
C ARG A 128 7.17 -8.31 11.57
N PHE A 129 7.37 -9.23 10.64
CA PHE A 129 8.11 -8.99 9.41
C PHE A 129 7.43 -7.91 8.55
N ARG A 130 6.11 -8.00 8.32
CA ARG A 130 5.34 -6.98 7.60
C ARG A 130 5.39 -5.62 8.26
N GLU A 131 5.34 -5.59 9.59
CA GLU A 131 5.44 -4.34 10.33
C GLU A 131 6.81 -3.68 10.12
N LEU A 132 7.89 -4.46 10.14
CA LEU A 132 9.23 -3.97 9.84
C LEU A 132 9.35 -3.46 8.40
N GLU A 133 8.76 -4.17 7.43
CA GLU A 133 8.71 -3.70 6.03
C GLU A 133 7.91 -2.40 5.90
N ARG A 134 6.77 -2.29 6.57
CA ARG A 134 5.96 -1.07 6.62
C ARG A 134 6.75 0.09 7.22
N GLN A 135 7.43 -0.12 8.35
CA GLN A 135 8.30 0.89 8.95
C GLN A 135 9.48 1.23 8.06
N SER A 136 10.04 0.26 7.33
CA SER A 136 11.11 0.50 6.36
C SER A 136 10.61 1.38 5.21
N LEU A 137 9.45 1.04 4.64
CA LEU A 137 8.80 1.85 3.62
C LEU A 137 8.57 3.27 4.14
N MET A 138 7.92 3.43 5.29
CA MET A 138 7.60 4.76 5.82
C MET A 138 8.84 5.60 6.10
N ARG A 139 9.92 5.00 6.62
CA ARG A 139 11.21 5.68 6.79
C ARG A 139 11.80 6.13 5.46
N GLU A 140 11.73 5.29 4.43
CA GLU A 140 12.21 5.68 3.11
C GLU A 140 11.39 6.83 2.54
N LEU A 141 10.07 6.71 2.57
CA LEU A 141 9.17 7.76 2.09
C LEU A 141 9.46 9.09 2.82
N ASP A 142 9.57 9.08 4.15
CA ASP A 142 9.80 10.28 4.96
C ASP A 142 11.13 10.99 4.62
N ARG A 143 12.19 10.25 4.27
CA ARG A 143 13.47 10.85 3.79
C ARG A 143 13.26 11.75 2.57
N HIS A 144 12.29 11.42 1.72
CA HIS A 144 12.00 12.15 0.49
C HIS A 144 10.79 13.08 0.61
N LYS A 145 10.28 13.34 1.82
CA LYS A 145 9.06 14.16 2.03
C LYS A 145 9.11 15.55 1.43
N HIS A 146 10.31 16.14 1.37
CA HIS A 146 10.55 17.46 0.77
C HIS A 146 10.27 17.49 -0.74
N ARG A 147 10.16 16.32 -1.38
CA ARG A 147 9.85 16.17 -2.80
C ARG A 147 8.37 15.84 -3.05
N TRP A 148 7.55 15.68 -2.02
CA TRP A 148 6.17 15.24 -2.25
C TRP A 148 5.33 16.37 -2.83
N ARG A 149 4.73 16.11 -4.00
CA ARG A 149 3.69 16.95 -4.59
C ARG A 149 2.32 16.58 -4.03
N SER A 150 2.07 15.27 -3.89
CA SER A 150 0.89 14.76 -3.19
C SER A 150 1.20 13.44 -2.50
N PHE A 151 0.54 13.20 -1.37
CA PHE A 151 0.59 11.94 -0.66
C PHE A 151 -0.83 11.52 -0.28
N LYS A 152 -1.21 10.32 -0.69
CA LYS A 152 -2.52 9.71 -0.41
C LYS A 152 -2.31 8.38 0.26
N TRP A 153 -2.96 8.18 1.39
CA TRP A 153 -3.04 6.89 2.06
C TRP A 153 -4.48 6.42 2.05
N SER A 154 -4.71 5.24 1.47
CA SER A 154 -6.03 4.60 1.38
C SER A 154 -5.99 3.27 2.12
N VAL A 155 -6.79 3.14 3.17
CA VAL A 155 -7.04 1.85 3.83
C VAL A 155 -8.33 1.27 3.27
N THR A 156 -8.27 0.03 2.80
CA THR A 156 -9.47 -0.73 2.44
C THR A 156 -9.66 -1.81 3.51
N SER A 157 -10.68 -1.65 4.33
CA SER A 157 -11.15 -2.71 5.22
C SER A 157 -12.31 -3.43 4.54
N VAL A 158 -12.28 -4.76 4.50
CA VAL A 158 -13.47 -5.54 4.14
C VAL A 158 -14.37 -5.55 5.37
N VAL A 159 -15.48 -4.84 5.30
CA VAL A 159 -16.62 -5.13 6.19
C VAL A 159 -17.22 -6.42 5.63
N SER A 160 -17.26 -7.47 6.45
CA SER A 160 -17.82 -8.79 6.12
C SER A 160 -19.10 -8.67 5.27
N GLU A 161 -19.20 -9.46 4.20
CA GLU A 161 -20.27 -9.51 3.19
C GLU A 161 -21.68 -9.85 3.76
N GLU A 162 -21.83 -10.03 5.08
CA GLU A 162 -23.14 -10.28 5.70
C GLU A 162 -24.11 -9.09 5.64
N ASN A 163 -23.68 -7.92 5.15
CA ASN A 163 -24.57 -6.82 4.78
C ASN A 163 -24.31 -6.41 3.32
N ALA A 164 -25.14 -6.89 2.40
CA ALA A 164 -25.05 -6.65 0.96
C ALA A 164 -25.18 -5.17 0.50
N ASP A 165 -25.29 -4.23 1.45
CA ASP A 165 -25.36 -2.78 1.22
C ASP A 165 -24.16 -2.00 1.80
N ALA A 166 -23.10 -2.68 2.26
CA ALA A 166 -21.99 -2.02 2.95
C ALA A 166 -21.04 -1.29 1.97
N ASP A 167 -21.27 0.01 1.84
CA ASP A 167 -20.33 0.98 1.27
C ASP A 167 -18.88 0.73 1.70
N VAL A 168 -17.98 0.70 0.72
CA VAL A 168 -16.53 0.68 0.96
C VAL A 168 -16.16 1.96 1.71
N LEU A 169 -15.90 1.86 3.02
CA LEU A 169 -15.32 2.97 3.78
C LEU A 169 -13.85 3.16 3.38
N SER A 170 -13.62 3.88 2.29
CA SER A 170 -12.28 4.36 1.95
C SER A 170 -11.95 5.58 2.80
N PHE A 171 -11.13 5.41 3.83
CA PHE A 171 -10.53 6.55 4.51
C PHE A 171 -9.37 7.05 3.64
N VAL A 172 -9.61 8.15 2.92
CA VAL A 172 -8.57 8.86 2.15
C VAL A 172 -8.05 9.99 3.01
N PHE A 173 -6.85 9.81 3.58
CA PHE A 173 -6.13 10.92 4.18
C PHE A 173 -5.39 11.67 3.06
N ASN A 174 -5.93 12.83 2.68
CA ASN A 174 -5.23 13.77 1.80
C ASN A 174 -4.38 14.68 2.67
N LEU A 175 -3.06 14.46 2.67
CA LEU A 175 -2.11 15.30 3.39
C LEU A 175 -1.52 16.30 2.41
N TYR A 176 -2.00 17.54 2.46
CA TYR A 176 -1.51 18.65 1.64
C TYR A 176 -0.84 19.68 2.53
N GLY A 177 0.42 20.01 2.24
CA GLY A 177 1.13 21.17 2.79
C GLY A 177 1.39 21.09 4.30
N ASP A 178 2.66 21.06 4.70
CA ASP A 178 3.13 20.85 6.08
C ASP A 178 2.73 19.48 6.64
N GLY A 179 3.50 18.47 6.21
CA GLY A 179 3.22 17.06 6.50
C GLY A 179 2.98 16.79 8.00
N PRO A 180 1.99 15.96 8.34
CA PRO A 180 1.78 15.58 9.73
C PRO A 180 3.04 14.90 10.27
N SER A 181 3.43 15.28 11.48
CA SER A 181 4.48 14.59 12.24
C SER A 181 4.23 13.08 12.25
N ILE A 182 5.31 12.29 12.28
CA ILE A 182 5.29 10.85 12.59
C ILE A 182 4.32 10.54 13.74
N ALA A 183 4.13 11.46 14.69
CA ALA A 183 3.19 11.36 15.79
C ALA A 183 1.71 11.26 15.37
N VAL A 184 1.24 12.00 14.36
CA VAL A 184 -0.16 11.93 13.89
C VAL A 184 -0.38 10.61 13.14
N PHE A 185 0.60 10.18 12.35
CA PHE A 185 0.58 8.86 11.70
C PHE A 185 0.62 7.72 12.73
N GLN A 186 1.48 7.79 13.74
CA GLN A 186 1.54 6.84 14.85
C GLN A 186 0.24 6.86 15.66
N ALA A 187 -0.41 8.02 15.84
CA ALA A 187 -1.71 8.12 16.49
C ALA A 187 -2.80 7.44 15.65
N VAL A 188 -2.85 7.66 14.34
CA VAL A 188 -3.81 6.97 13.45
C VAL A 188 -3.54 5.46 13.40
N VAL A 189 -2.28 5.04 13.32
CA VAL A 189 -1.88 3.62 13.35
C VAL A 189 -2.19 2.99 14.72
N ALA A 190 -1.97 3.70 15.82
CA ALA A 190 -2.35 3.26 17.16
C ALA A 190 -3.87 3.15 17.27
N ILE A 191 -4.64 4.13 16.80
CA ILE A 191 -6.11 4.10 16.77
C ILE A 191 -6.63 2.88 16.00
N LEU A 192 -5.94 2.46 14.94
CA LEU A 192 -6.27 1.25 14.17
C LEU A 192 -5.79 -0.06 14.82
N HIS A 193 -4.81 -0.03 15.74
CA HIS A 193 -4.24 -1.21 16.41
C HIS A 193 -4.64 -1.39 17.89
N ILE A 194 -5.38 -0.47 18.52
CA ILE A 194 -5.82 -0.58 19.94
C ILE A 194 -7.01 -1.57 20.08
N SER A 195 -6.93 -2.77 19.51
CA SER A 195 -7.79 -3.86 20.00
C SER A 195 -7.08 -5.20 20.00
N PRO A 196 -6.88 -5.83 21.18
CA PRO A 196 -6.33 -7.17 21.25
C PRO A 196 -7.36 -8.20 20.74
N PRO A 197 -6.90 -9.29 20.09
CA PRO A 197 -7.77 -10.23 19.37
C PRO A 197 -8.78 -10.99 20.25
N LYS A 198 -8.67 -10.94 21.58
CA LYS A 198 -9.60 -11.64 22.49
C LYS A 198 -10.84 -10.81 22.88
N GLU A 199 -10.82 -9.48 22.74
CA GLU A 199 -11.97 -8.63 23.07
C GLU A 199 -12.80 -8.26 21.82
N VAL A 200 -12.20 -8.33 20.63
CA VAL A 200 -12.86 -8.10 19.34
C VAL A 200 -13.96 -9.13 19.07
N LEU A 201 -13.79 -10.39 19.49
CA LEU A 201 -14.79 -11.45 19.28
C LEU A 201 -16.04 -11.32 20.17
N LEU A 202 -15.97 -10.61 21.30
CA LEU A 202 -17.11 -10.45 22.21
C LEU A 202 -17.77 -9.06 22.10
N SER A 203 -17.04 -8.03 21.63
CA SER A 203 -17.55 -6.66 21.48
C SER A 203 -18.23 -6.41 20.12
N TYR A 204 -17.91 -7.18 19.07
CA TYR A 204 -18.54 -7.00 17.75
C TYR A 204 -20.05 -7.28 17.72
N LYS A 205 -20.62 -7.84 18.80
CA LYS A 205 -22.07 -8.00 18.96
C LYS A 205 -22.80 -6.81 19.62
N ALA A 206 -22.13 -5.70 19.92
CA ALA A 206 -22.83 -4.54 20.48
C ALA A 206 -22.19 -3.18 20.15
N LYS A 207 -22.92 -2.41 19.33
CA LYS A 207 -23.08 -0.94 19.45
C LYS A 207 -21.89 -0.07 19.01
N ASN A 208 -21.90 0.23 17.72
CA ASN A 208 -21.31 1.41 17.07
C ASN A 208 -21.72 2.75 17.72
N LYS A 209 -21.04 3.22 18.78
CA LYS A 209 -21.09 4.64 19.23
C LYS A 209 -19.77 5.24 19.73
N SER A 210 -18.73 4.44 19.99
CA SER A 210 -17.49 4.92 20.64
C SER A 210 -16.44 5.50 19.69
N VAL A 211 -16.50 5.17 18.40
CA VAL A 211 -15.57 5.69 17.38
C VAL A 211 -15.78 7.18 17.13
N ILE A 212 -17.00 7.70 17.36
CA ILE A 212 -17.32 9.12 17.30
C ILE A 212 -16.76 9.88 18.53
N ALA A 213 -16.67 9.24 19.70
CA ALA A 213 -16.16 9.88 20.92
C ALA A 213 -14.63 10.06 20.91
N LEU A 214 -13.88 9.14 20.30
CA LEU A 214 -12.42 9.23 20.22
C LEU A 214 -11.96 10.27 19.18
N VAL A 215 -12.73 10.45 18.10
CA VAL A 215 -12.48 11.49 17.08
C VAL A 215 -12.74 12.89 17.63
N CYS A 216 -13.75 13.06 18.51
CA CYS A 216 -14.00 14.35 19.18
C CYS A 216 -12.93 14.73 20.22
N LEU A 217 -12.28 13.76 20.89
CA LEU A 217 -11.26 14.06 21.89
C LEU A 217 -9.93 14.56 21.27
N VAL A 218 -9.60 14.09 20.07
CA VAL A 218 -8.40 14.51 19.33
C VAL A 218 -8.56 15.90 18.70
N ILE A 219 -9.78 16.33 18.40
CA ILE A 219 -10.08 17.69 17.92
C ILE A 219 -10.04 18.73 19.06
N LEU A 220 -10.39 18.34 20.30
CA LEU A 220 -10.43 19.26 21.45
C LEU A 220 -9.09 19.41 22.20
N ALA A 221 -8.14 18.50 22.01
CA ALA A 221 -6.82 18.59 22.66
C ALA A 221 -5.77 19.40 21.84
N GLY A 222 -6.13 19.89 20.65
CA GLY A 222 -5.28 20.68 19.75
C GLY A 222 -5.50 22.20 19.82
N SER A 223 -6.11 22.72 20.88
CA SER A 223 -6.26 24.16 21.14
C SER A 223 -5.84 24.50 22.57
N THR A 224 -4.53 24.55 22.80
CA THR A 224 -3.82 25.44 23.75
C THR A 224 -2.35 25.50 23.36
#